data_AF-A0A7X7MMJ8-F1
#
_entry.id   AF-A0A7X7MMJ8-F1
#
_cell.length_a   1.000
_cell.length_b   1.000
_cell.length_c   1.000
_cell.angle_alpha   90.00
_cell.angle_beta   90.00
_cell.angle_gamma   90.00
#
_symmetry.space_group_name_H-M   'P 1'
#
loop_
_entity.id
_entity.type
_entity.pdbx_description
1 polymer ?
#
loop_
_entity_poly.entity_id
_entity_poly.type
_entity_poly.pdbx_seq_one_letter_code
_entity_poly.pdbx_strand_id
1 'polypeptide(L)'
;PSNDAARVIGRYRDAQGKILEAASVLIELPTGGRLAAFGFDGFSPYASEARRRQLLLAADWVAQNRLPVFVENAAQAVVIPRVSMAGDLRSVALVNASTDTQPPATLRLRGCREGITHVEWLTPKEKPVPLAVRWEGQEALITLPAVGPWQAGWLRQVE
;
A
#
# COMPACT_ATOMS: atom_id res chain seq x y z
N PRO A 1 34.65 4.04 -3.16
CA PRO A 1 33.24 3.93 -2.75
C PRO A 1 32.62 2.68 -3.41
N SER A 2 32.39 1.63 -2.63
CA SER A 2 31.99 0.32 -3.16
C SER A 2 30.64 0.42 -3.88
N ASN A 3 30.63 -0.16 -5.06
CA ASN A 3 29.57 -0.14 -6.03
C ASN A 3 28.61 -1.30 -5.72
N ASP A 4 27.58 -1.06 -4.91
CA ASP A 4 26.41 -1.95 -4.84
C ASP A 4 25.28 -1.28 -5.60
N ALA A 5 24.92 -1.90 -6.73
CA ALA A 5 24.20 -1.29 -7.84
C ALA A 5 22.86 -0.67 -7.41
N ALA A 6 22.80 0.66 -7.34
CA ALA A 6 21.56 1.39 -7.14
C ALA A 6 20.57 1.02 -8.26
N ARG A 7 19.42 0.45 -7.90
CA ARG A 7 18.36 0.11 -8.85
C ARG A 7 17.57 1.37 -9.18
N VAL A 8 17.70 1.84 -10.42
CA VAL A 8 16.98 3.02 -10.91
C VAL A 8 15.50 2.70 -11.09
N ILE A 9 14.63 3.48 -10.44
CA ILE A 9 13.16 3.38 -10.51
C ILE A 9 12.49 4.63 -11.08
N GLY A 10 13.28 5.65 -11.42
CA GLY A 10 12.82 6.88 -12.07
C GLY A 10 13.98 7.63 -12.69
N ARG A 11 13.74 8.27 -13.84
CA ARG A 11 14.72 9.10 -14.55
C ARG A 11 14.16 10.50 -14.79
N TYR A 12 15.03 11.50 -14.69
CA TYR A 12 14.69 12.88 -15.02
C TYR A 12 14.51 13.00 -16.54
N ARG A 13 13.44 13.71 -16.93
CA ARG A 13 13.23 14.16 -18.30
C ARG A 13 13.20 15.67 -18.30
N ASP A 14 13.93 16.29 -19.23
CA ASP A 14 13.86 17.72 -19.45
C ASP A 14 12.54 18.13 -20.14
N ALA A 15 12.36 19.43 -20.34
CA ALA A 15 11.16 19.99 -20.98
C ALA A 15 10.97 19.53 -22.44
N GLN A 16 12.02 19.04 -23.09
CA GLN A 16 12.02 18.50 -24.45
C GLN A 16 11.79 16.97 -24.45
N GLY A 17 11.59 16.36 -23.28
CA GLY A 17 11.35 14.94 -23.10
C GLY A 17 12.61 14.07 -23.16
N LYS A 18 13.80 14.66 -23.25
CA LYS A 18 15.07 13.93 -23.26
C LYS A 18 15.34 13.39 -21.86
N ILE A 19 15.64 12.10 -21.80
CA ILE A 19 16.04 11.42 -20.57
C ILE A 19 17.48 11.82 -20.25
N LEU A 20 17.72 12.37 -19.06
CA LEU A 20 19.05 12.76 -18.61
C LEU A 20 19.62 11.70 -17.66
N GLU A 21 19.22 11.73 -16.39
CA GLU A 21 19.84 10.89 -15.36
C GLU A 21 18.85 10.24 -14.40
N ALA A 22 19.35 9.35 -13.54
CA ALA A 22 18.58 8.75 -12.46
C ALA A 22 18.02 9.84 -11.52
N ALA A 23 16.70 9.83 -11.33
CA ALA A 23 15.99 10.74 -10.43
C ALA A 23 15.42 10.01 -9.21
N SER A 24 15.31 8.69 -9.24
CA SER A 24 14.85 7.90 -8.10
C SER A 24 15.52 6.54 -8.12
N VAL A 25 16.06 6.11 -6.98
CA VAL A 25 16.86 4.89 -6.87
C VAL A 25 16.53 4.11 -5.60
N LEU A 26 16.74 2.80 -5.65
CA LEU A 26 16.66 1.88 -4.54
C LEU A 26 18.06 1.30 -4.28
N ILE A 27 18.49 1.30 -3.02
CA ILE A 27 19.85 0.96 -2.62
C ILE A 27 19.77 -0.08 -1.50
N GLU A 28 20.40 -1.23 -1.69
CA GLU A 28 20.65 -2.20 -0.63
C GLU A 28 21.94 -1.82 0.08
N LEU A 29 21.90 -1.73 1.40
CA LEU A 29 23.05 -1.39 2.22
C LEU A 29 23.81 -2.66 2.59
N PRO A 30 25.14 -2.60 2.79
CA PRO A 30 25.93 -3.74 3.26
C PRO A 30 25.45 -4.31 4.60
N THR A 31 24.72 -3.52 5.39
CA THR A 31 24.10 -3.96 6.67
C THR A 31 22.81 -4.76 6.49
N GLY A 32 22.36 -5.01 5.25
CA GLY A 32 21.07 -5.62 4.92
C GLY A 32 19.88 -4.64 4.98
N GLY A 33 20.14 -3.37 5.32
CA GLY A 33 19.15 -2.31 5.23
C GLY A 33 18.80 -1.96 3.78
N ARG A 34 17.64 -1.32 3.59
CA ARG A 34 17.17 -0.88 2.27
C ARG A 34 16.82 0.61 2.32
N LEU A 35 17.21 1.36 1.29
CA LEU A 35 16.96 2.79 1.19
C LEU A 35 16.34 3.14 -0.17
N ALA A 36 15.31 3.96 -0.16
CA ALA A 36 14.74 4.58 -1.36
C ALA A 36 15.07 6.08 -1.36
N ALA A 37 15.75 6.55 -2.40
CA ALA A 37 16.07 7.96 -2.59
C ALA A 37 15.28 8.54 -3.76
N PHE A 38 14.69 9.71 -3.55
CA PHE A 38 13.95 10.48 -4.55
C PHE A 38 14.61 11.85 -4.71
N GLY A 39 15.06 12.17 -5.93
CA GLY A 39 15.76 13.42 -6.27
C GLY A 39 14.84 14.60 -6.57
N PHE A 40 13.55 14.47 -6.28
CA PHE A 40 12.57 15.55 -6.29
C PHE A 40 11.72 15.44 -5.03
N ASP A 41 11.16 16.56 -4.60
CA ASP A 41 10.22 16.60 -3.49
C ASP A 41 9.15 15.53 -3.71
N GLY A 42 9.06 14.57 -2.78
CA GLY A 42 8.21 13.39 -2.92
C GLY A 42 6.74 13.68 -3.26
N PHE A 43 6.34 14.94 -3.09
CA PHE A 43 4.99 15.47 -3.11
C PHE A 43 4.95 16.70 -4.02
N SER A 44 4.25 16.55 -5.15
CA SER A 44 3.80 17.67 -5.97
C SER A 44 2.42 18.11 -5.46
N PRO A 45 1.98 19.37 -5.67
CA PRO A 45 0.57 19.74 -5.50
C PRO A 45 -0.37 18.89 -6.37
N TYR A 46 0.16 18.25 -7.41
CA TYR A 46 -0.59 17.31 -8.24
C TYR A 46 -0.51 15.88 -7.67
N ALA A 47 -1.64 15.40 -7.15
CA ALA A 47 -1.79 14.00 -6.76
C ALA A 47 -1.87 13.12 -8.02
N SER A 48 -0.95 12.16 -8.16
CA SER A 48 -0.96 11.16 -9.22
C SER A 48 -0.97 9.76 -8.62
N GLU A 49 -1.89 8.91 -9.07
CA GLU A 49 -1.95 7.51 -8.65
C GLU A 49 -0.68 6.74 -9.03
N ALA A 50 -0.08 7.06 -10.18
CA ALA A 50 1.20 6.47 -10.58
C ALA A 50 2.30 6.84 -9.57
N ARG A 51 2.33 8.09 -9.10
CA ARG A 51 3.28 8.54 -8.09
C ARG A 51 3.00 7.92 -6.73
N ARG A 52 1.74 7.90 -6.28
CA ARG A 52 1.33 7.22 -5.04
C ARG A 52 1.76 5.76 -5.05
N ARG A 53 1.52 5.04 -6.16
CA ARG A 53 1.93 3.64 -6.33
C ARG A 53 3.45 3.49 -6.26
N GLN A 54 4.22 4.37 -6.92
CA GLN A 54 5.68 4.35 -6.86
C GLN A 54 6.21 4.53 -5.43
N LEU A 55 5.65 5.48 -4.68
CA LEU A 55 6.02 5.71 -3.28
C LEU A 55 5.65 4.52 -2.39
N LEU A 56 4.46 3.93 -2.58
CA LEU A 56 4.01 2.77 -1.81
C LEU A 56 4.88 1.53 -2.09
N LEU A 57 5.23 1.28 -3.36
CA LEU A 57 6.15 0.20 -3.74
C LEU A 57 7.55 0.40 -3.15
N ALA A 58 8.06 1.63 -3.16
CA ALA A 58 9.34 1.94 -2.56
C ALA A 58 9.33 1.78 -1.03
N ALA A 59 8.25 2.23 -0.37
CA ALA A 59 8.05 2.07 1.06
C ALA A 59 7.96 0.58 1.45
N ASP A 60 7.22 -0.23 0.69
CA ASP A 60 7.13 -1.66 0.93
C ASP A 60 8.49 -2.35 0.74
N TRP A 61 9.21 -1.99 -0.32
CA TRP A 61 10.53 -2.53 -0.58
C TRP A 61 11.53 -2.18 0.53
N VAL A 62 11.55 -0.93 1.00
CA VAL A 62 12.35 -0.46 2.15
C VAL A 62 11.98 -1.22 3.42
N ALA A 63 10.69 -1.48 3.65
CA ALA A 63 10.20 -2.30 4.75
C ALA A 63 10.49 -3.80 4.58
N GLN A 64 11.26 -4.21 3.56
CA GLN A 64 11.56 -5.60 3.22
C GLN A 64 10.30 -6.42 2.87
N ASN A 65 9.35 -5.79 2.18
CA ASN A 65 8.03 -6.34 1.84
C ASN A 65 7.20 -6.73 3.07
N ARG A 66 7.36 -5.99 4.17
CA ARG A 66 6.67 -6.24 5.45
C ARG A 66 5.63 -5.19 5.80
N LEU A 67 5.19 -4.33 4.87
CA LEU A 67 4.03 -3.48 5.16
C LEU A 67 2.81 -4.37 5.44
N PRO A 68 2.09 -4.19 6.56
CA PRO A 68 0.98 -5.09 6.91
C PRO A 68 -0.17 -5.05 5.92
N VAL A 69 -0.36 -3.91 5.26
CA VAL A 69 -1.39 -3.69 4.25
C VAL A 69 -0.81 -2.93 3.07
N PHE A 70 -1.10 -3.40 1.86
CA PHE A 70 -0.75 -2.76 0.61
C PHE A 70 -2.01 -2.56 -0.24
N VAL A 71 -2.23 -1.34 -0.73
CA VAL A 71 -3.38 -1.01 -1.58
C VAL A 71 -3.01 -1.25 -3.04
N GLU A 72 -3.62 -2.28 -3.64
CA GLU A 72 -3.25 -2.76 -4.97
C GLU A 72 -3.65 -1.83 -6.10
N ASN A 73 -4.85 -1.27 -6.03
CA ASN A 73 -5.40 -0.43 -7.08
C ASN A 73 -5.43 1.05 -6.65
N ALA A 74 -5.89 1.89 -7.57
CA ALA A 74 -6.02 3.32 -7.31
C ALA A 74 -7.05 3.57 -6.20
N ALA A 75 -6.61 4.22 -5.12
CA ALA A 75 -7.50 4.60 -4.04
C ALA A 75 -7.01 5.84 -3.31
N GLN A 76 -7.90 6.81 -3.15
CA GLN A 76 -7.70 7.99 -2.31
C GLN A 76 -8.19 7.68 -0.91
N ALA A 77 -7.44 6.82 -0.21
CA ALA A 77 -7.84 6.32 1.10
C ALA A 77 -6.68 6.38 2.11
N VAL A 78 -7.04 6.64 3.35
CA VAL A 78 -6.14 6.48 4.51
C VAL A 78 -6.33 5.06 5.03
N VAL A 79 -5.25 4.28 5.09
CA VAL A 79 -5.26 2.89 5.56
C VAL A 79 -4.46 2.77 6.85
N ILE A 80 -5.09 2.23 7.88
CA ILE A 80 -4.56 2.19 9.25
C ILE A 80 -4.57 0.73 9.74
N PRO A 81 -3.49 -0.02 9.51
CA PRO A 81 -3.37 -1.37 10.05
C PRO A 81 -3.09 -1.34 11.55
N ARG A 82 -3.68 -2.27 12.31
CA ARG A 82 -3.20 -2.65 13.63
C ARG A 82 -2.58 -4.04 13.58
N VAL A 83 -1.36 -4.13 14.10
CA VAL A 83 -0.60 -5.38 14.21
C VAL A 83 -0.29 -5.70 15.67
N SER A 84 -0.17 -6.99 15.98
CA SER A 84 0.35 -7.45 17.27
C SER A 84 1.86 -7.18 17.37
N MET A 85 2.43 -7.36 18.56
CA MET A 85 3.91 -7.32 18.72
C MET A 85 4.61 -8.41 17.90
N ALA A 86 3.94 -9.54 17.64
CA ALA A 86 4.47 -10.62 16.82
C ALA A 86 4.35 -10.34 15.31
N GLY A 87 3.66 -9.26 14.92
CA GLY A 87 3.43 -8.89 13.52
C GLY A 87 2.12 -9.41 12.93
N ASP A 88 1.26 -10.07 13.71
CA ASP A 88 -0.04 -10.55 13.22
C ASP A 88 -0.96 -9.36 12.97
N LEU A 89 -1.63 -9.35 11.81
CA LEU A 89 -2.64 -8.36 11.48
C LEU A 89 -3.90 -8.61 12.29
N ARG A 90 -4.32 -7.62 13.09
CA ARG A 90 -5.50 -7.69 13.96
C ARG A 90 -6.72 -7.03 13.36
N SER A 91 -6.53 -5.88 12.72
CA SER A 91 -7.60 -5.13 12.06
C SER A 91 -7.02 -4.15 11.06
N VAL A 92 -7.81 -3.73 10.09
CA VAL A 92 -7.46 -2.64 9.17
C VAL A 92 -8.61 -1.66 9.16
N ALA A 93 -8.38 -0.42 9.59
CA ALA A 93 -9.33 0.65 9.33
C ALA A 93 -9.00 1.32 7.99
N LEU A 94 -10.02 1.75 7.27
CA LEU A 94 -9.88 2.53 6.06
C LEU A 94 -10.87 3.70 6.08
N VAL A 95 -10.40 4.87 5.67
CA VAL A 95 -11.22 6.06 5.43
C VAL A 95 -11.07 6.46 3.97
N ASN A 96 -12.17 6.55 3.23
CA ASN A 96 -12.18 7.22 1.93
C ASN A 96 -11.91 8.72 2.18
N ALA A 97 -10.78 9.23 1.71
CA ALA A 97 -10.37 10.62 1.92
C ALA A 97 -10.76 11.54 0.75
N SER A 98 -11.60 11.05 -0.16
CA SER A 98 -12.14 11.82 -1.28
C SER A 98 -13.55 12.34 -0.98
N THR A 99 -13.96 13.36 -1.73
CA THR A 99 -15.32 13.92 -1.72
C THR A 99 -16.31 13.08 -2.54
N ASP A 100 -15.82 12.09 -3.28
CA ASP A 100 -16.62 11.19 -4.10
C ASP A 100 -16.64 9.77 -3.52
N THR A 101 -17.44 8.90 -4.15
CA THR A 101 -17.40 7.48 -3.83
C THR A 101 -16.10 6.89 -4.35
N GLN A 102 -15.33 6.27 -3.45
CA GLN A 102 -14.16 5.47 -3.81
C GLN A 102 -14.63 4.14 -4.42
N PRO A 103 -14.25 3.82 -5.66
CA PRO A 103 -14.53 2.52 -6.26
C PRO A 103 -13.93 1.35 -5.45
N PRO A 104 -14.42 0.12 -5.64
CA PRO A 104 -13.89 -1.08 -4.97
C PRO A 104 -12.36 -1.12 -4.97
N ALA A 105 -11.78 -1.31 -3.79
CA ALA A 105 -10.33 -1.28 -3.59
C ALA A 105 -9.82 -2.65 -3.13
N THR A 106 -8.76 -3.15 -3.76
CA THR A 106 -8.13 -4.41 -3.36
C THR A 106 -7.01 -4.14 -2.36
N LEU A 107 -7.08 -4.78 -1.20
CA LEU A 107 -6.05 -4.76 -0.18
C LEU A 107 -5.32 -6.10 -0.17
N ARG A 108 -4.00 -6.04 -0.26
CA ARG A 108 -3.10 -7.15 0.08
C ARG A 108 -2.74 -7.03 1.56
N LEU A 109 -3.01 -8.08 2.32
CA LEU A 109 -2.87 -8.16 3.76
C LEU A 109 -1.75 -9.15 4.10
N ARG A 110 -0.87 -8.78 5.03
CA ARG A 110 0.22 -9.63 5.55
C ARG A 110 0.07 -9.85 7.04
N GLY A 111 0.46 -11.03 7.52
CA GLY A 111 0.29 -11.42 8.92
C GLY A 111 -1.16 -11.81 9.26
N CYS A 112 -1.99 -12.13 8.27
CA CYS A 112 -3.28 -12.77 8.50
C CYS A 112 -3.09 -14.20 9.00
N ARG A 113 -4.03 -14.69 9.81
CA ARG A 113 -4.10 -16.12 10.16
C ARG A 113 -4.23 -16.95 8.88
N GLU A 114 -3.35 -17.93 8.70
CA GLU A 114 -3.40 -18.80 7.52
C GLU A 114 -4.73 -19.56 7.44
N GLY A 115 -5.23 -19.73 6.21
CA GLY A 115 -6.45 -20.51 5.95
C GLY A 115 -7.76 -19.77 6.21
N ILE A 116 -7.76 -18.50 6.66
CA ILE A 116 -9.01 -17.73 6.69
C ILE A 116 -9.58 -17.62 5.26
N THR A 117 -10.87 -17.90 5.14
CA THR A 117 -11.58 -17.86 3.86
C THR A 117 -12.40 -16.59 3.69
N HIS A 118 -12.74 -15.94 4.79
CA HIS A 118 -13.57 -14.74 4.81
C HIS A 118 -13.12 -13.78 5.92
N VAL A 119 -13.31 -12.49 5.69
CA VAL A 119 -13.25 -11.42 6.69
C VAL A 119 -14.51 -10.58 6.58
N GLU A 120 -14.85 -9.83 7.62
CA GLU A 120 -15.98 -8.91 7.57
C GLU A 120 -15.50 -7.48 7.43
N TRP A 121 -16.14 -6.75 6.52
CA TRP A 121 -16.07 -5.31 6.43
C TRP A 121 -17.21 -4.69 7.23
N LEU A 122 -16.87 -3.85 8.20
CA LEU A 122 -17.81 -3.16 9.06
C LEU A 122 -17.80 -1.66 8.74
N THR A 123 -18.99 -1.11 8.58
CA THR A 123 -19.27 0.32 8.44
C THR A 123 -20.21 0.74 9.56
N PRO A 124 -20.07 1.96 10.12
CA PRO A 124 -20.96 2.43 11.18
C PRO A 124 -22.43 2.36 10.78
N LYS A 125 -23.27 1.75 11.64
CA LYS A 125 -24.73 1.62 11.49
C LYS A 125 -25.20 0.74 10.33
N GLU A 126 -24.31 0.02 9.67
CA GLU A 126 -24.64 -0.92 8.59
C GLU A 126 -24.41 -2.37 9.04
N LYS A 127 -24.94 -3.32 8.27
CA LYS A 127 -24.69 -4.75 8.50
C LYS A 127 -23.27 -5.09 8.02
N PRO A 128 -22.53 -5.95 8.74
CA PRO A 128 -21.24 -6.45 8.26
C PRO A 128 -21.38 -7.09 6.87
N VAL A 129 -20.40 -6.81 6.01
CA VAL A 129 -20.31 -7.37 4.66
C VAL A 129 -19.22 -8.44 4.64
N PRO A 130 -19.54 -9.71 4.38
CA PRO A 130 -18.52 -10.74 4.25
C PRO A 130 -17.72 -10.55 2.96
N LEU A 131 -16.41 -10.59 3.06
CA LEU A 131 -15.47 -10.48 1.96
C LEU A 131 -14.68 -11.77 1.82
N ALA A 132 -14.69 -12.35 0.63
CA ALA A 132 -13.87 -13.51 0.33
C ALA A 132 -12.38 -13.17 0.38
N VAL A 133 -11.59 -14.08 0.96
CA VAL A 133 -10.14 -13.99 1.00
C VAL A 133 -9.56 -14.85 -0.12
N ARG A 134 -8.76 -14.24 -0.98
CA ARG A 134 -7.98 -14.93 -2.01
C ARG A 134 -6.50 -14.91 -1.61
N TRP A 135 -5.86 -16.07 -1.57
CA TRP A 135 -4.45 -16.17 -1.16
C TRP A 135 -3.51 -16.11 -2.36
N GLU A 136 -2.42 -15.36 -2.22
CA GLU A 136 -1.24 -15.37 -3.10
C GLU A 136 0.00 -15.65 -2.23
N GLY A 137 0.45 -16.91 -2.18
CA GLY A 137 1.46 -17.32 -1.21
C GLY A 137 0.96 -17.13 0.22
N GLN A 138 1.70 -16.37 1.04
CA GLN A 138 1.35 -16.05 2.43
C GLN A 138 0.55 -14.74 2.58
N GLU A 139 0.16 -14.12 1.47
CA GLU A 139 -0.52 -12.84 1.47
C GLU A 139 -2.01 -13.04 1.13
N ALA A 140 -2.88 -12.42 1.92
CA ALA A 140 -4.32 -12.47 1.75
C ALA A 140 -4.78 -11.25 0.96
N LEU A 141 -5.46 -11.45 -0.16
CA LEU A 141 -6.10 -10.40 -0.94
C LEU A 141 -7.60 -10.36 -0.66
N ILE A 142 -8.11 -9.17 -0.40
CA ILE A 142 -9.53 -8.90 -0.28
C ILE A 142 -9.91 -7.70 -1.16
N THR A 143 -11.14 -7.66 -1.64
CA THR A 143 -11.68 -6.50 -2.34
C THR A 143 -12.77 -5.87 -1.50
N LEU A 144 -12.54 -4.63 -1.07
CA LEU A 144 -13.54 -3.82 -0.38
C LEU A 144 -14.65 -3.42 -1.38
N PRO A 145 -15.90 -3.28 -0.91
CA PRO A 145 -16.95 -2.66 -1.71
C PRO A 145 -16.61 -1.18 -1.99
N ALA A 146 -17.41 -0.53 -2.82
CA ALA A 146 -17.33 0.91 -2.96
C ALA A 146 -17.56 1.59 -1.60
N VAL A 147 -16.76 2.61 -1.28
CA VAL A 147 -16.80 3.32 0.00
C VAL A 147 -17.26 4.74 -0.24
N GLY A 148 -18.31 5.17 0.47
CA GLY A 148 -18.87 6.51 0.34
C GLY A 148 -17.88 7.62 0.70
N PRO A 149 -18.15 8.88 0.31
CA PRO A 149 -17.27 10.01 0.57
C PRO A 149 -17.07 10.21 2.07
N TRP A 150 -15.81 10.35 2.52
CA TRP A 150 -15.44 10.47 3.93
C TRP A 150 -15.95 9.33 4.84
N GLN A 151 -16.42 8.23 4.26
CA GLN A 151 -16.88 7.08 5.02
C GLN A 151 -15.68 6.30 5.58
N ALA A 152 -15.81 5.88 6.83
CA ALA A 152 -14.87 5.00 7.50
C ALA A 152 -15.47 3.60 7.65
N GLY A 153 -14.61 2.59 7.58
CA GLY A 153 -14.94 1.23 7.98
C GLY A 153 -13.70 0.46 8.42
N TRP A 154 -13.89 -0.77 8.87
CA TRP A 154 -12.79 -1.61 9.32
C TRP A 154 -13.01 -3.09 9.03
N LEU A 155 -11.90 -3.79 8.85
CA LEU A 155 -11.86 -5.24 8.75
C LEU A 155 -11.86 -5.89 10.13
N ARG A 156 -12.71 -6.89 10.30
CA ARG A 156 -12.68 -7.86 11.40
C ARG A 156 -12.40 -9.24 10.84
N GLN A 157 -11.41 -9.93 11.39
CA GLN A 157 -11.26 -11.36 11.16
C GLN A 157 -12.36 -12.09 11.95
N VAL A 158 -13.07 -13.01 11.30
CA VAL A 158 -14.06 -13.87 11.95
C VAL A 158 -13.31 -15.05 12.55
N GLU A 159 -13.59 -15.38 13.82
CA GLU A 159 -12.91 -16.46 14.58
C GLU A 159 -13.20 -17.86 14.04
#